data_AF-A0A1R1BB92-F1
#
_entry.id   AF-A0A1R1BB92-F1
#
_cell.length_a   1.000
_cell.length_b   1.000
_cell.length_c   1.000
_cell.angle_alpha   90.00
_cell.angle_beta   90.00
_cell.angle_gamma   90.00
#
_symmetry.space_group_name_H-M   'P 1'
#
loop_
_entity.id
_entity.type
_entity.pdbx_description
1 polymer ?
#
loop_
_entity_poly.entity_id
_entity_poly.type
_entity_poly.pdbx_seq_one_letter_code
_entity_poly.pdbx_strand_id
1 'polypeptide(L)'
;MIGVSQGTLSELDQDKYKPSIDNVSFYLNNNTVYPLLKPFLTTKQNEQLLNDILNGSEGRTSLAGQLSGSGPKGLINEDLRYCPACLSEDCANFGECYLNRYHQLKHINICHKHNCSLISKCPECSFDLTSNSGQLYLKKPVCPLGHKIDPIPDSVVNIENQLQNDLMTDFIYLMENQGDTDANELSVKLLSCLGEKGYIHPSGLIHKTKLINDFFESYSEQRLASVIPEKRYFLERRTIKRLFKSEF
;
A
#
# COMPACT_ATOMS: atom_id res chain seq x y z
N MET A 1 31.39 -34.69 32.71
CA MET A 1 30.61 -35.67 31.93
C MET A 1 29.23 -35.80 32.53
N ILE A 2 28.25 -35.06 32.00
CA ILE A 2 26.83 -35.40 32.11
C ILE A 2 26.24 -35.01 30.76
N GLY A 3 25.84 -36.01 29.98
CA GLY A 3 25.38 -35.85 28.60
C GLY A 3 23.98 -35.24 28.56
N VAL A 4 23.82 -34.18 27.78
CA VAL A 4 22.52 -33.58 27.46
C VAL A 4 21.96 -34.33 26.26
N SER A 5 20.87 -35.06 26.46
CA SER A 5 20.09 -35.68 25.40
C SER A 5 19.50 -34.59 24.50
N GLN A 6 19.93 -34.56 23.23
CA GLN A 6 19.29 -33.78 22.17
C GLN A 6 17.92 -34.39 21.88
N GLY A 7 16.85 -33.72 22.31
CA GLY A 7 15.51 -33.95 21.77
C GLY A 7 15.43 -33.28 20.41
N THR A 8 15.44 -34.08 19.35
CA THR A 8 15.22 -33.62 17.97
C THR A 8 13.79 -33.10 17.83
N LEU A 9 13.66 -31.84 17.42
CA LEU A 9 12.44 -31.23 16.87
C LEU A 9 12.15 -31.79 15.47
N SER A 10 12.09 -33.12 15.34
CA SER A 10 11.66 -33.81 14.13
C SER A 10 10.25 -34.33 14.38
N GLU A 11 9.32 -33.96 13.49
CA GLU A 11 7.89 -34.32 13.49
C GLU A 11 6.94 -33.29 14.15
N LEU A 12 7.05 -32.03 13.76
CA LEU A 12 5.83 -31.21 13.62
C LEU A 12 5.18 -31.57 12.29
N ASP A 13 4.06 -32.28 12.39
CA ASP A 13 3.19 -32.76 11.32
C ASP A 13 2.73 -31.57 10.44
N GLN A 14 3.42 -31.34 9.32
CA GLN A 14 3.24 -30.16 8.45
C GLN A 14 1.84 -30.08 7.79
N ASP A 15 1.08 -31.18 7.82
CA ASP A 15 -0.29 -31.21 7.31
C ASP A 15 -1.35 -30.80 8.34
N LYS A 16 -0.99 -30.67 9.62
CA LYS A 16 -1.96 -30.39 10.71
C LYS A 16 -2.30 -28.91 10.88
N TYR A 17 -1.60 -28.03 10.17
CA TYR A 17 -1.75 -26.57 10.27
C TYR A 17 -1.80 -25.89 8.90
N LYS A 18 -2.44 -26.51 7.90
CA LYS A 18 -2.85 -25.77 6.70
C LYS A 18 -3.97 -24.82 7.12
N PRO A 19 -3.76 -23.48 7.08
CA PRO A 19 -4.83 -22.54 7.39
C PRO A 19 -5.99 -22.80 6.40
N SER A 20 -7.22 -22.87 6.91
CA SER A 20 -8.39 -22.92 6.03
C SER A 20 -8.40 -21.70 5.12
N ILE A 21 -9.01 -21.82 3.94
CA ILE A 21 -9.20 -20.70 3.00
C ILE A 21 -9.85 -19.50 3.71
N ASP A 22 -10.76 -19.75 4.65
CA ASP A 22 -11.43 -18.72 5.45
C ASP A 22 -10.44 -17.97 6.35
N ASN A 23 -9.50 -18.68 6.99
CA ASN A 23 -8.45 -18.05 7.81
C ASN A 23 -7.52 -17.19 6.95
N VAL A 24 -7.13 -17.67 5.77
CA VAL A 24 -6.25 -16.92 4.85
C VAL A 24 -6.95 -15.64 4.40
N SER A 25 -8.21 -15.73 3.98
CA SER A 25 -9.00 -14.57 3.58
C SER A 25 -9.11 -13.55 4.70
N PHE A 26 -9.35 -14.00 5.95
CA PHE A 26 -9.37 -13.13 7.11
C PHE A 26 -8.04 -12.38 7.31
N TYR A 27 -6.89 -13.07 7.25
CA TYR A 27 -5.59 -12.41 7.46
C TYR A 27 -5.26 -11.45 6.33
N LEU A 28 -5.51 -11.82 5.07
CA LEU A 28 -5.28 -10.95 3.93
C LEU A 28 -6.11 -9.68 4.03
N ASN A 29 -7.39 -9.82 4.35
CA ASN A 29 -8.31 -8.69 4.41
C ASN A 29 -8.02 -7.73 5.58
N ASN A 30 -7.62 -8.25 6.74
CA ASN A 30 -7.48 -7.44 7.94
C ASN A 30 -6.05 -6.98 8.23
N ASN A 31 -5.02 -7.66 7.67
CA ASN A 31 -3.63 -7.42 8.05
C ASN A 31 -2.71 -7.07 6.88
N THR A 32 -3.22 -7.06 5.64
CA THR A 32 -2.41 -6.73 4.45
C THR A 32 -3.07 -5.62 3.63
N VAL A 33 -2.39 -5.19 2.56
CA VAL A 33 -2.94 -4.25 1.55
C VAL A 33 -3.73 -4.96 0.45
N TYR A 34 -3.96 -6.27 0.56
CA TYR A 34 -4.74 -7.04 -0.41
C TYR A 34 -6.12 -6.42 -0.75
N PRO A 35 -6.93 -5.93 0.21
CA PRO A 35 -8.19 -5.26 -0.09
C PRO A 35 -8.06 -4.04 -1.01
N LEU A 36 -6.94 -3.31 -0.93
CA LEU A 36 -6.69 -2.16 -1.79
C LEU A 36 -6.43 -2.60 -3.24
N LEU A 37 -5.84 -3.77 -3.43
CA LEU A 37 -5.51 -4.32 -4.75
C LEU A 37 -6.71 -5.01 -5.40
N LYS A 38 -7.49 -5.77 -4.63
CA LYS A 38 -8.57 -6.66 -5.12
C LYS A 38 -9.48 -5.98 -6.18
N PRO A 39 -9.99 -4.75 -5.99
CA PRO A 39 -10.89 -4.11 -6.97
C PRO A 39 -10.23 -3.79 -8.31
N PHE A 40 -8.90 -3.73 -8.35
CA PHE A 40 -8.12 -3.43 -9.56
C PHE A 40 -7.56 -4.68 -10.24
N LEU A 41 -7.92 -5.87 -9.75
CA LEU A 41 -7.60 -7.15 -10.36
C LEU A 41 -8.81 -7.72 -11.10
N THR A 42 -8.59 -8.39 -12.23
CA THR A 42 -9.61 -9.30 -12.77
C THR A 42 -9.78 -10.50 -11.84
N THR A 43 -10.91 -11.19 -11.93
CA THR A 43 -11.12 -12.47 -11.22
C THR A 43 -9.94 -13.43 -11.42
N LYS A 44 -9.46 -13.58 -12.65
CA LYS A 44 -8.32 -14.44 -12.99
C LYS A 44 -7.01 -13.99 -12.32
N GLN A 45 -6.73 -12.70 -12.29
CA GLN A 45 -5.53 -12.17 -11.62
C GLN A 45 -5.62 -12.31 -10.10
N ASN A 46 -6.81 -12.14 -9.55
CA ASN A 46 -7.04 -12.33 -8.13
C ASN A 46 -6.84 -13.80 -7.73
N GLU A 47 -7.35 -14.74 -8.52
CA GLU A 47 -7.09 -16.19 -8.34
C GLU A 47 -5.59 -16.52 -8.42
N GLN A 48 -4.88 -15.96 -9.40
CA GLN A 48 -3.43 -16.12 -9.54
C GLN A 48 -2.69 -15.56 -8.33
N LEU A 49 -3.04 -14.36 -7.87
CA LEU A 49 -2.43 -13.72 -6.72
C LEU A 49 -2.67 -14.53 -5.43
N LEU A 50 -3.89 -15.04 -5.21
CA LEU A 50 -4.19 -15.89 -4.06
C LEU A 50 -3.43 -17.22 -4.11
N ASN A 51 -3.32 -17.83 -5.30
CA ASN A 51 -2.52 -19.03 -5.48
C ASN A 51 -1.03 -18.76 -5.23
N ASP A 52 -0.49 -17.62 -5.68
CA ASP A 52 0.89 -17.20 -5.40
C ASP A 52 1.13 -17.01 -3.90
N ILE A 53 0.17 -16.45 -3.17
CA ILE A 53 0.26 -16.27 -1.70
C ILE A 53 0.23 -17.62 -0.98
N LEU A 54 -0.62 -18.54 -1.42
CA LEU A 54 -0.85 -19.82 -0.75
C LEU A 54 0.24 -20.86 -1.06
N ASN A 55 0.67 -20.91 -2.32
CA ASN A 55 1.48 -22.00 -2.87
C ASN A 55 2.78 -21.53 -3.53
N GLY A 56 3.02 -20.21 -3.59
CA GLY A 56 4.18 -19.65 -4.28
C GLY A 56 5.48 -19.89 -3.52
N SER A 57 6.55 -20.15 -4.29
CA SER A 57 7.93 -20.27 -3.78
C SER A 57 8.78 -19.03 -4.04
N GLU A 58 8.35 -18.14 -4.95
CA GLU A 58 9.09 -16.95 -5.36
C GLU A 58 8.39 -15.65 -4.94
N GLY A 59 8.81 -15.08 -3.81
CA GLY A 59 8.11 -13.95 -3.19
C GLY A 59 8.21 -12.62 -3.96
N ARG A 60 9.28 -12.34 -4.72
CA ARG A 60 9.50 -11.02 -5.38
C ARG A 60 9.04 -10.96 -6.84
N THR A 61 9.12 -12.09 -7.55
CA THR A 61 8.79 -12.19 -8.99
C THR A 61 7.33 -12.59 -9.22
N SER A 62 6.67 -13.18 -8.22
CA SER A 62 5.23 -13.48 -8.24
C SER A 62 4.36 -12.23 -8.42
N LEU A 63 3.12 -12.42 -8.84
CA LEU A 63 2.15 -11.33 -8.99
C LEU A 63 1.92 -10.63 -7.65
N ALA A 64 1.82 -11.41 -6.56
CA ALA A 64 1.73 -10.88 -5.20
C ALA A 64 2.93 -9.98 -4.85
N GLY A 65 4.15 -10.42 -5.16
CA GLY A 65 5.38 -9.66 -4.94
C GLY A 65 5.48 -8.38 -5.76
N GLN A 66 5.04 -8.41 -7.02
CA GLN A 66 5.10 -7.25 -7.90
C GLN A 66 4.07 -6.17 -7.51
N LEU A 67 2.89 -6.58 -7.03
CA LEU A 67 1.80 -5.66 -6.68
C LEU A 67 1.90 -5.16 -5.23
N SER A 68 2.27 -6.04 -4.31
CA SER A 68 2.29 -5.74 -2.87
C SER A 68 3.70 -5.52 -2.33
N GLY A 69 4.74 -5.80 -3.10
CA GLY A 69 6.12 -5.63 -2.65
C GLY A 69 6.62 -4.18 -2.71
N SER A 70 7.85 -3.98 -2.28
CA SER A 70 8.45 -2.64 -2.25
C SER A 70 9.06 -2.18 -3.58
N GLY A 71 9.12 -3.07 -4.59
CA GLY A 71 9.73 -2.76 -5.89
C GLY A 71 9.02 -1.63 -6.66
N PRO A 72 9.55 -1.20 -7.82
CA PRO A 72 9.08 0.01 -8.52
C PRO A 72 7.59 0.05 -8.85
N LYS A 73 6.96 -1.11 -9.07
CA LYS A 73 5.54 -1.24 -9.39
C LYS A 73 4.64 -1.54 -8.19
N GLY A 74 5.23 -1.85 -7.03
CA GLY A 74 4.49 -2.28 -5.87
C GLY A 74 4.02 -1.12 -5.00
N LEU A 75 2.91 -1.34 -4.30
CA LEU A 75 2.22 -0.31 -3.49
C LEU A 75 2.91 0.01 -2.18
N ILE A 76 3.82 -0.86 -1.72
CA ILE A 76 4.49 -0.71 -0.43
C ILE A 76 5.79 0.08 -0.59
N ASN A 77 6.12 0.91 0.40
CA ASN A 77 7.37 1.65 0.45
C ASN A 77 8.56 0.69 0.70
N GLU A 78 9.75 1.08 0.26
CA GLU A 78 11.00 0.34 0.52
C GLU A 78 11.40 0.42 1.99
N ASP A 79 11.28 1.61 2.58
CA ASP A 79 11.52 1.81 4.00
C ASP A 79 10.23 1.62 4.81
N LEU A 80 10.31 1.00 5.98
CA LEU A 80 9.17 1.02 6.90
C LEU A 80 9.03 2.42 7.47
N ARG A 81 7.78 2.88 7.53
CA ARG A 81 7.47 4.20 8.05
C ARG A 81 6.58 4.11 9.27
N TYR A 82 6.80 5.08 10.16
CA TYR A 82 6.17 5.15 11.47
C TYR A 82 5.53 6.50 11.68
N CYS A 83 4.43 6.49 12.43
CA CYS A 83 3.90 7.68 13.08
C CYS A 83 4.43 7.69 14.52
N PRO A 84 5.15 8.75 14.97
CA PRO A 84 5.63 8.86 16.35
C PRO A 84 4.51 8.74 17.40
N ALA A 85 3.34 9.29 17.10
CA ALA A 85 2.16 9.19 17.97
C ALA A 85 1.61 7.76 18.03
N CYS A 86 1.44 7.07 16.90
CA CYS A 86 1.05 5.66 16.90
C CYS A 86 2.04 4.77 17.67
N LEU A 87 3.36 4.98 17.52
CA LEU A 87 4.36 4.21 18.28
C LEU A 87 4.16 4.35 19.79
N SER A 88 3.89 5.57 20.25
CA SER A 88 3.67 5.84 21.68
C SER A 88 2.36 5.21 22.17
N GLU A 89 1.29 5.34 21.39
CA GLU A 89 -0.03 4.76 21.72
C GLU A 89 0.01 3.22 21.73
N ASP A 90 0.62 2.60 20.71
CA ASP A 90 0.71 1.14 20.62
C ASP A 90 1.50 0.58 21.80
N CYS A 91 2.65 1.18 22.11
CA CYS A 91 3.47 0.77 23.25
C CYS A 91 2.73 0.94 24.59
N ALA A 92 1.90 1.99 24.74
CA ALA A 92 1.12 2.22 25.94
C ALA A 92 -0.05 1.23 26.09
N ASN A 93 -0.72 0.89 24.99
CA ASN A 93 -1.92 0.03 25.00
C ASN A 93 -1.57 -1.46 24.99
N PHE A 94 -0.50 -1.85 24.31
CA PHE A 94 -0.17 -3.25 24.03
C PHE A 94 1.21 -3.68 24.54
N GLY A 95 2.03 -2.75 25.01
CA GLY A 95 3.39 -3.03 25.51
C GLY A 95 4.46 -3.11 24.42
N GLU A 96 4.07 -3.17 23.14
CA GLU A 96 4.96 -3.13 21.98
C GLU A 96 4.34 -2.30 20.85
N CYS A 97 5.20 -1.71 20.01
CA CYS A 97 4.79 -0.99 18.81
C CYS A 97 4.50 -1.96 17.65
N TYR A 98 3.49 -1.63 16.83
CA TYR A 98 3.14 -2.41 15.65
C TYR A 98 3.40 -1.66 14.35
N LEU A 99 3.62 -2.43 13.28
CA LEU A 99 3.66 -1.89 11.93
C LEU A 99 2.24 -1.66 11.42
N ASN A 100 1.86 -0.40 11.29
CA ASN A 100 0.58 -0.05 10.71
C ASN A 100 0.64 -0.19 9.18
N ARG A 101 -0.23 -1.02 8.61
CA ARG A 101 -0.30 -1.30 7.15
C ARG A 101 -0.55 -0.03 6.32
N TYR A 102 -1.33 0.92 6.83
CA TYR A 102 -1.64 2.16 6.12
C TYR A 102 -0.40 3.07 6.00
N HIS A 103 0.51 3.02 6.98
CA HIS A 103 1.76 3.79 6.92
C HIS A 103 2.74 3.27 5.86
N GLN A 104 2.52 2.08 5.31
CA GLN A 104 3.46 1.48 4.37
C GLN A 104 3.16 1.80 2.90
N LEU A 105 2.08 2.52 2.58
CA LEU A 105 1.69 2.86 1.21
C LEU A 105 2.61 3.91 0.56
N LYS A 106 3.38 3.53 -0.47
CA LYS A 106 4.48 4.31 -1.08
C LYS A 106 4.19 5.79 -1.34
N HIS A 107 2.98 6.16 -1.75
CA HIS A 107 2.64 7.55 -2.10
C HIS A 107 1.93 8.36 -1.00
N ILE A 108 1.72 7.76 0.19
CA ILE A 108 1.11 8.43 1.34
C ILE A 108 2.18 8.70 2.38
N ASN A 109 2.41 9.96 2.75
CA ASN A 109 3.42 10.36 3.74
C ASN A 109 2.81 10.89 5.04
N ILE A 110 1.52 10.65 5.25
CA ILE A 110 0.77 11.14 6.40
C ILE A 110 0.13 9.99 7.18
N CYS A 111 0.01 10.15 8.49
CA CYS A 111 -0.78 9.27 9.33
C CYS A 111 -2.26 9.67 9.24
N HIS A 112 -3.15 8.73 8.92
CA HIS A 112 -4.60 8.99 8.89
C HIS A 112 -5.20 9.28 10.27
N LYS A 113 -4.58 8.76 11.34
CA LYS A 113 -5.07 8.91 12.71
C LYS A 113 -4.63 10.23 13.35
N HIS A 114 -3.38 10.62 13.13
CA HIS A 114 -2.76 11.76 13.80
C HIS A 114 -2.44 12.93 12.86
N ASN A 115 -2.68 12.78 11.56
CA ASN A 115 -2.43 13.80 10.52
C ASN A 115 -1.00 14.39 10.54
N CYS A 116 -0.03 13.62 11.04
CA CYS A 116 1.38 14.00 11.07
C CYS A 116 2.14 13.29 9.95
N SER A 117 3.31 13.83 9.60
CA SER A 117 4.20 13.17 8.63
C SER A 117 4.73 11.86 9.17
N LEU A 118 4.81 10.86 8.29
CA LEU A 118 5.43 9.57 8.57
C LEU A 118 6.95 9.67 8.47
N ILE A 119 7.66 8.98 9.36
CA ILE A 119 9.11 8.99 9.43
C ILE A 119 9.70 7.60 9.19
N SER A 120 10.80 7.53 8.45
CA SER A 120 11.68 6.35 8.34
C SER A 120 13.03 6.56 9.04
N LYS A 121 13.31 7.78 9.50
CA LYS A 121 14.56 8.15 10.19
C LYS A 121 14.28 8.80 11.53
N CYS A 122 15.20 8.63 12.47
CA CYS A 122 15.13 9.27 13.77
C CYS A 122 15.19 10.81 13.60
N PRO A 123 14.23 11.57 14.16
CA PRO A 123 14.25 13.04 14.08
C PRO A 123 15.48 13.68 14.74
N GLU A 124 16.05 13.04 15.76
CA GLU A 124 17.19 13.56 16.52
C GLU A 124 18.54 13.27 15.84
N CYS A 125 18.80 12.01 15.50
CA CYS A 125 20.11 11.57 15.01
C CYS A 125 20.15 11.19 13.53
N SER A 126 19.02 11.28 12.82
CA SER A 126 18.85 10.90 11.41
C SER A 126 19.18 9.43 11.08
N PHE A 127 19.36 8.59 12.09
CA PHE A 127 19.59 7.15 11.91
C PHE A 127 18.34 6.47 11.35
N ASP A 128 18.50 5.57 10.38
CA ASP A 128 17.38 4.84 9.78
C ASP A 128 16.70 3.95 10.82
N LEU A 129 15.38 4.07 10.94
CA LEU A 129 14.59 3.30 11.91
C LEU A 129 14.38 1.85 11.47
N THR A 130 14.80 1.54 10.25
CA THR A 130 14.60 0.25 9.58
C THR A 130 15.90 -0.19 8.93
N SER A 131 16.12 -1.50 8.85
CA SER A 131 17.19 -2.04 8.01
C SER A 131 16.66 -2.34 6.61
N ASN A 132 17.51 -2.24 5.58
CA ASN A 132 17.17 -2.59 4.19
C ASN A 132 16.67 -4.04 4.00
N SER A 133 16.84 -4.89 5.02
CA SER A 133 16.38 -6.28 5.06
C SER A 133 15.00 -6.47 5.71
N GLY A 134 14.36 -5.42 6.23
CA GLY A 134 13.10 -5.52 6.99
C GLY A 134 13.21 -6.31 8.31
N GLN A 135 14.44 -6.65 8.71
CA GLN A 135 14.73 -7.43 9.91
C GLN A 135 14.69 -6.58 11.19
N LEU A 136 14.81 -5.26 11.04
CA LEU A 136 14.71 -4.31 12.13
C LEU A 136 13.38 -3.54 12.02
N TYR A 137 12.51 -3.73 13.01
CA TYR A 137 11.36 -2.89 13.26
C TYR A 137 11.38 -2.42 14.72
N LEU A 138 10.80 -1.25 14.96
CA LEU A 138 10.70 -0.69 16.30
C LEU A 138 9.67 -1.45 17.13
N LYS A 139 10.11 -2.06 18.22
CA LYS A 139 9.23 -2.63 19.26
C LYS A 139 8.82 -1.63 20.34
N LYS A 140 9.58 -0.53 20.44
CA LYS A 140 9.39 0.57 21.40
C LYS A 140 9.58 1.90 20.67
N PRO A 141 9.06 3.02 21.20
CA PRO A 141 9.23 4.36 20.62
C PRO A 141 10.65 4.90 20.88
N VAL A 142 11.67 4.13 20.52
CA VAL A 142 13.09 4.43 20.75
C VAL A 142 13.85 4.00 19.51
N CYS A 143 14.66 4.89 18.95
CA CYS A 143 15.48 4.55 17.79
C CYS A 143 16.60 3.56 18.17
N PRO A 144 17.26 2.91 17.19
CA PRO A 144 18.32 1.94 17.45
C PRO A 144 19.52 2.46 18.28
N LEU A 145 19.71 3.79 18.31
CA LEU A 145 20.76 4.47 19.09
C LEU A 145 20.28 4.95 20.48
N GLY A 146 19.04 4.66 20.88
CA GLY A 146 18.53 4.96 22.22
C GLY A 146 17.79 6.28 22.38
N HIS A 147 17.63 7.08 21.33
CA HIS A 147 16.83 8.32 21.37
C HIS A 147 15.33 8.00 21.39
N LYS A 148 14.56 8.71 22.22
CA LYS A 148 13.10 8.59 22.22
C LYS A 148 12.51 9.18 20.95
N ILE A 149 11.47 8.54 20.44
CA ILE A 149 10.70 9.00 19.28
C ILE A 149 9.40 9.57 19.83
N ASP A 150 9.44 10.84 20.22
CA ASP A 150 8.28 11.51 20.80
C ASP A 150 7.35 12.02 19.69
N PRO A 151 6.03 12.10 19.96
CA PRO A 151 5.09 12.78 19.08
C PRO A 151 5.56 14.20 18.81
N ILE A 152 5.67 14.55 17.53
CA ILE A 152 5.99 15.93 17.13
C ILE A 152 4.76 16.78 17.46
N PRO A 153 4.87 17.84 18.29
CA PRO A 153 3.73 18.71 18.60
C PRO A 153 3.12 19.31 17.32
N ASP A 154 1.79 19.52 17.34
CA ASP A 154 0.88 19.91 16.25
C ASP A 154 1.27 21.11 15.36
N SER A 155 2.44 21.74 15.54
CA SER A 155 2.86 22.94 14.83
C SER A 155 3.31 22.72 13.38
N VAL A 156 3.29 21.49 12.86
CA VAL A 156 3.47 21.20 11.43
C VAL A 156 2.38 20.25 10.94
N VAL A 157 1.12 20.52 11.28
CA VAL A 157 0.01 20.03 10.46
C VAL A 157 0.21 20.64 9.09
N ASN A 158 0.70 19.83 8.14
CA ASN A 158 0.96 20.29 6.80
C ASN A 158 -0.40 20.41 6.08
N ILE A 159 -1.09 21.55 6.30
CA ILE A 159 -2.37 21.91 5.68
C ILE A 159 -2.28 21.78 4.14
N GLU A 160 -1.08 21.84 3.57
CA GLU A 160 -0.82 21.70 2.13
C GLU A 160 -1.00 20.27 1.57
N ASN A 161 -1.18 19.25 2.40
CA ASN A 161 -1.33 17.85 1.96
C ASN A 161 -2.79 17.39 1.76
N GLN A 162 -3.70 18.29 1.36
CA GLN A 162 -5.11 17.94 1.15
C GLN A 162 -5.29 16.75 0.19
N LEU A 163 -4.51 16.67 -0.90
CA LEU A 163 -4.58 15.55 -1.83
C LEU A 163 -4.19 14.21 -1.17
N GLN A 164 -3.16 14.20 -0.31
CA GLN A 164 -2.78 12.97 0.39
C GLN A 164 -3.84 12.54 1.41
N ASN A 165 -4.51 13.51 2.06
CA ASN A 165 -5.63 13.23 2.97
C ASN A 165 -6.83 12.65 2.22
N ASP A 166 -7.19 13.23 1.07
CA ASP A 166 -8.27 12.74 0.21
C ASP A 166 -7.96 11.31 -0.26
N LEU A 167 -6.76 11.07 -0.80
CA LEU A 167 -6.32 9.74 -1.23
C LEU A 167 -6.28 8.72 -0.09
N MET A 168 -5.81 9.12 1.10
CA MET A 168 -5.76 8.25 2.26
C MET A 168 -7.18 7.85 2.71
N THR A 169 -8.12 8.78 2.65
CA THR A 169 -9.54 8.51 2.95
C THR A 169 -10.10 7.49 1.96
N ASP A 170 -9.85 7.66 0.67
CA ASP A 170 -10.27 6.71 -0.38
C ASP A 170 -9.62 5.33 -0.18
N PHE A 171 -8.34 5.28 0.18
CA PHE A 171 -7.64 4.01 0.44
C PHE A 171 -8.19 3.28 1.66
N ILE A 172 -8.47 4.00 2.76
CA ILE A 172 -9.12 3.42 3.94
C ILE A 172 -10.50 2.88 3.56
N TYR A 173 -11.29 3.66 2.82
CA TYR A 173 -12.60 3.21 2.34
C TYR A 173 -12.50 1.92 1.55
N LEU A 174 -11.59 1.83 0.57
CA LEU A 174 -11.38 0.61 -0.23
C LEU A 174 -10.91 -0.57 0.62
N MET A 175 -10.10 -0.32 1.65
CA MET A 175 -9.56 -1.37 2.51
C MET A 175 -10.58 -1.92 3.52
N GLU A 176 -11.52 -1.08 3.96
CA GLU A 176 -12.53 -1.43 4.97
C GLU A 176 -13.87 -1.86 4.33
N ASN A 177 -14.20 -1.37 3.13
CA ASN A 177 -15.45 -1.67 2.42
C ASN A 177 -15.19 -2.68 1.30
N GLN A 178 -14.94 -3.92 1.70
CA GLN A 178 -14.64 -5.01 0.78
C GLN A 178 -15.87 -5.40 -0.03
N GLY A 179 -15.93 -4.94 -1.28
CA GLY A 179 -16.92 -5.36 -2.27
C GLY A 179 -16.46 -6.54 -3.13
N ASP A 180 -17.38 -7.01 -3.98
CA ASP A 180 -17.13 -8.03 -5.01
C ASP A 180 -16.83 -7.43 -6.39
N THR A 181 -16.47 -6.14 -6.43
CA THR A 181 -16.06 -5.47 -7.67
C THR A 181 -14.69 -5.96 -8.13
N ASP A 182 -14.55 -6.09 -9.44
CA ASP A 182 -13.31 -6.42 -10.12
C ASP A 182 -12.89 -5.31 -11.10
N ALA A 183 -11.71 -5.46 -11.69
CA ALA A 183 -11.17 -4.48 -12.63
C ALA A 183 -12.06 -4.26 -13.86
N ASN A 184 -12.82 -5.27 -14.29
CA ASN A 184 -13.69 -5.16 -15.46
C ASN A 184 -14.90 -4.27 -15.14
N GLU A 185 -15.57 -4.55 -14.01
CA GLU A 185 -16.71 -3.76 -13.55
C GLU A 185 -16.29 -2.31 -13.28
N LEU A 186 -15.15 -2.10 -12.62
CA LEU A 186 -14.59 -0.78 -12.40
C LEU A 186 -14.31 -0.05 -13.72
N SER A 187 -13.71 -0.74 -14.70
CA SER A 187 -13.40 -0.15 -16.00
C SER A 187 -14.66 0.25 -16.77
N VAL A 188 -15.72 -0.57 -16.70
CA VAL A 188 -17.03 -0.23 -17.30
C VAL A 188 -17.61 1.02 -16.66
N LYS A 189 -17.66 1.09 -15.33
CA LYS A 189 -18.15 2.28 -14.61
C LYS A 189 -17.36 3.54 -14.96
N LEU A 190 -16.03 3.43 -15.00
CA LEU A 190 -15.16 4.55 -15.33
C LEU A 190 -15.37 5.02 -16.78
N LEU A 191 -15.51 4.10 -17.74
CA LEU A 191 -15.80 4.43 -19.14
C LEU A 191 -17.16 5.11 -19.29
N SER A 192 -18.18 4.68 -18.57
CA SER A 192 -19.49 5.35 -18.55
C SER A 192 -19.36 6.80 -18.06
N CYS A 193 -18.66 7.03 -16.95
CA CYS A 193 -18.40 8.37 -16.43
C CYS A 193 -17.63 9.26 -17.43
N LEU A 194 -16.64 8.69 -18.13
CA LEU A 194 -15.90 9.41 -19.18
C LEU A 194 -16.80 9.76 -20.37
N GLY A 195 -17.73 8.87 -20.73
CA GLY A 195 -18.73 9.11 -21.78
C GLY A 195 -19.66 10.27 -21.42
N GLU A 196 -20.25 10.24 -20.23
CA GLU A 196 -21.14 11.28 -19.71
C GLU A 196 -20.46 12.66 -19.64
N LYS A 197 -19.17 12.69 -19.28
CA LYS A 197 -18.37 13.92 -19.25
C LYS A 197 -17.86 14.38 -20.63
N GLY A 198 -18.21 13.68 -21.72
CA GLY A 198 -17.83 14.07 -23.08
C GLY A 198 -16.35 13.87 -23.39
N TYR A 199 -15.72 12.87 -22.76
CA TYR A 199 -14.36 12.42 -23.09
C TYR A 199 -14.33 11.25 -24.07
N ILE A 200 -15.49 10.73 -24.49
CA ILE A 200 -15.59 9.64 -25.46
C ILE A 200 -16.31 10.14 -26.71
N HIS A 201 -15.66 10.00 -27.87
CA HIS A 201 -16.25 10.26 -29.17
C HIS A 201 -17.35 9.22 -29.46
N PRO A 202 -18.42 9.54 -30.22
CA PRO A 202 -19.46 8.57 -30.60
C PRO A 202 -18.95 7.28 -31.25
N SER A 203 -17.75 7.29 -31.84
CA SER A 203 -17.08 6.10 -32.37
C SER A 203 -16.41 5.21 -31.30
N GLY A 204 -16.51 5.54 -30.02
CA GLY A 204 -15.91 4.79 -28.90
C GLY A 204 -14.42 5.08 -28.64
N LEU A 205 -13.88 6.16 -29.23
CA LEU A 205 -12.51 6.61 -29.02
C LEU A 205 -12.44 7.64 -27.88
N ILE A 206 -11.47 7.47 -26.98
CA ILE A 206 -11.25 8.40 -25.86
C ILE A 206 -10.48 9.62 -26.37
N HIS A 207 -10.98 10.82 -26.07
CA HIS A 207 -10.31 12.10 -26.31
C HIS A 207 -9.14 12.29 -25.34
N LYS A 208 -8.06 11.53 -25.55
CA LYS A 208 -6.85 11.49 -24.70
C LYS A 208 -6.36 12.87 -24.30
N THR A 209 -6.08 13.72 -25.29
CA THR A 209 -5.46 15.03 -25.05
C THR A 209 -6.35 15.92 -24.19
N LYS A 210 -7.67 15.92 -24.47
CA LYS A 210 -8.66 16.64 -23.66
C LYS A 210 -8.70 16.12 -22.23
N LEU A 211 -8.86 14.80 -22.06
CA LEU A 211 -8.91 14.17 -20.73
C LEU A 211 -7.68 14.49 -19.87
N ILE A 212 -6.47 14.36 -20.44
CA ILE A 212 -5.23 14.64 -19.72
C ILE A 212 -5.08 16.13 -19.41
N ASN A 213 -5.43 17.02 -20.33
CA ASN A 213 -5.40 18.45 -20.05
C ASN A 213 -6.34 18.82 -18.91
N ASP A 214 -7.61 18.44 -19.02
CA ASP A 214 -8.63 18.75 -18.01
C ASP A 214 -8.27 18.16 -16.64
N PHE A 215 -7.69 16.95 -16.59
CA PHE A 215 -7.24 16.31 -15.36
C PHE A 215 -6.13 17.11 -14.67
N PHE A 216 -5.08 17.48 -15.40
CA PHE A 216 -3.97 18.26 -14.84
C PHE A 216 -4.36 19.71 -14.55
N GLU A 217 -5.35 20.28 -15.23
CA GLU A 217 -5.92 21.59 -14.90
C GLU A 217 -6.73 21.53 -13.59
N SER A 218 -7.50 20.46 -13.38
CA SER A 218 -8.35 20.29 -12.19
C SER A 218 -7.54 20.11 -10.90
N TYR A 219 -6.44 19.37 -10.95
CA TYR A 219 -5.61 19.09 -9.78
C TYR A 219 -4.35 19.94 -9.70
N SER A 220 -3.93 20.61 -10.77
CA SER A 220 -2.60 21.23 -10.97
C SER A 220 -1.44 20.21 -10.99
N GLU A 221 -0.43 20.48 -11.84
CA GLU A 221 0.77 19.63 -11.93
C GLU A 221 1.56 19.58 -10.62
N GLN A 222 1.63 20.70 -9.89
CA GLN A 222 2.38 20.79 -8.63
C GLN A 222 1.83 19.84 -7.56
N ARG A 223 0.51 19.75 -7.40
CA ARG A 223 -0.11 18.84 -6.42
C ARG A 223 0.10 17.37 -6.79
N LEU A 224 0.10 17.05 -8.07
CA LEU A 224 0.20 15.68 -8.58
C LEU A 224 1.64 15.14 -8.62
N ALA A 225 2.65 16.02 -8.65
CA ALA A 225 4.05 15.66 -8.86
C ALA A 225 4.62 14.65 -7.83
N SER A 226 4.06 14.59 -6.62
CA SER A 226 4.48 13.65 -5.58
C SER A 226 3.85 12.25 -5.70
N VAL A 227 2.81 12.11 -6.53
CA VAL A 227 1.97 10.90 -6.59
C VAL A 227 2.06 10.22 -7.96
N ILE A 228 2.08 10.98 -9.05
CA ILE A 228 2.06 10.44 -10.42
C ILE A 228 3.11 11.11 -11.33
N PRO A 229 3.47 10.48 -12.47
CA PRO A 229 4.37 11.09 -13.45
C PRO A 229 3.89 12.42 -14.02
N GLU A 230 4.81 13.18 -14.62
CA GLU A 230 4.50 14.44 -15.31
C GLU A 230 3.49 14.27 -16.45
N LYS A 231 2.73 15.33 -16.76
CA LYS A 231 1.70 15.34 -17.81
C LYS A 231 2.20 14.80 -19.16
N ARG A 232 3.43 15.13 -19.54
CA ARG A 232 4.08 14.68 -20.79
C ARG A 232 4.13 13.15 -20.91
N TYR A 233 4.40 12.44 -19.81
CA TYR A 233 4.42 10.98 -19.75
C TYR A 233 3.13 10.36 -20.28
N PHE A 234 1.98 10.93 -19.93
CA PHE A 234 0.67 10.44 -20.35
C PHE A 234 0.36 10.80 -21.81
N LEU A 235 0.81 11.96 -22.28
CA LEU A 235 0.59 12.41 -23.65
C LEU A 235 1.44 11.62 -24.66
N GLU A 236 2.66 11.21 -24.31
CA GLU A 236 3.55 10.40 -25.15
C GLU A 236 3.04 8.97 -25.38
N ARG A 237 2.20 8.45 -24.48
CA ARG A 237 1.59 7.12 -24.63
C ARG A 237 0.61 7.10 -25.80
N ARG A 238 0.76 6.09 -26.68
CA ARG A 238 -0.11 5.91 -27.87
C ARG A 238 -1.59 5.76 -27.49
N THR A 239 -1.91 5.03 -26.42
CA THR A 239 -3.29 4.82 -25.96
C THR A 239 -3.40 4.95 -24.44
N ILE A 240 -4.41 5.69 -23.98
CA ILE A 240 -4.81 5.72 -22.56
C ILE A 240 -5.68 4.53 -22.18
N LYS A 241 -6.30 3.83 -23.13
CA LYS A 241 -7.12 2.64 -22.84
C LYS A 241 -6.40 1.57 -22.00
N ARG A 242 -5.05 1.52 -22.06
CA ARG A 242 -4.23 0.64 -21.20
C ARG A 242 -4.24 1.01 -19.71
N LEU A 243 -4.59 2.25 -19.35
CA LEU A 243 -4.87 2.63 -17.96
C LEU A 243 -6.20 2.07 -17.46
N PHE A 244 -7.11 1.72 -18.38
CA PHE A 244 -8.46 1.22 -18.11
C PHE A 244 -8.65 -0.23 -18.58
N LYS A 245 -7.56 -0.93 -18.87
CA LYS A 245 -7.57 -2.36 -19.13
C LYS A 245 -6.71 -2.99 -18.05
N SER A 246 -7.25 -4.02 -17.42
CA SER A 246 -6.63 -4.79 -16.35
C SER A 246 -5.41 -5.60 -16.77
N GLU A 247 -4.80 -5.35 -17.93
CA GLU A 247 -3.63 -6.10 -18.37
C GLU A 247 -2.38 -5.43 -17.79
N PHE A 248 -1.87 -6.02 -16.71
CA PHE A 248 -0.46 -5.87 -16.33
C PHE A 248 0.45 -6.37 -17.45
#